data_AF-A0A2E0XJB6-F1
#
_entry.id   AF-A0A2E0XJB6-F1
#
_cell.length_a   1.000
_cell.length_b   1.000
_cell.length_c   1.000
_cell.angle_alpha   90.00
_cell.angle_beta   90.00
_cell.angle_gamma   90.00
#
_symmetry.space_group_name_H-M   'P 1'
#
loop_
_entity.id
_entity.type
_entity.pdbx_description
1 polymer ?
#
loop_
_entity_poly.entity_id
_entity_poly.type
_entity_poly.pdbx_seq_one_letter_code
_entity_poly.pdbx_strand_id
1 'polypeptide(L)'
;MGEEHTGRVVRQDVIDTSQACYDQGGNGKPSSVGSNKDNGYGLYDMVSNAWEWCADWYDPEYYSQSPRQHPRGPVNGSYRVVRGGSWYTKKTD
;
A
#
# COMPACT_ATOMS: atom_id res chain seq x y z
N MET A 1 17.56 -38.14 7.08
CA MET A 1 16.27 -38.21 6.37
C MET A 1 15.41 -37.10 6.98
N GLY A 2 15.38 -35.86 6.50
CA GLY A 2 15.80 -35.31 5.24
C GLY A 2 14.65 -34.53 4.64
N GLU A 3 14.22 -33.44 5.30
CA GLU A 3 13.38 -32.41 4.70
C GLU A 3 13.88 -31.05 5.20
N GLU A 4 14.79 -30.45 4.44
CA GLU A 4 15.07 -29.02 4.53
C GLU A 4 13.88 -28.28 3.93
N HIS A 5 13.02 -27.74 4.78
CA HIS A 5 12.14 -26.65 4.37
C HIS A 5 13.02 -25.42 4.12
N THR A 6 13.47 -25.23 2.89
CA THR A 6 13.97 -23.95 2.39
C THR A 6 12.79 -22.97 2.28
N GLY A 7 12.22 -22.60 3.43
CA GLY A 7 11.24 -21.54 3.54
C GLY A 7 11.96 -20.22 3.29
N ARG A 8 11.78 -19.65 2.10
CA ARG A 8 12.15 -18.26 1.82
C ARG A 8 11.60 -17.40 2.94
N VAL A 9 12.46 -16.79 3.75
CA VAL A 9 12.07 -15.77 4.72
C VAL A 9 11.60 -14.55 3.92
N VAL A 10 10.34 -14.56 3.48
CA VAL A 10 9.70 -13.39 2.91
C VAL A 10 9.35 -12.52 4.12
N ARG A 11 10.13 -11.46 4.32
CA ARG A 11 9.79 -10.41 5.26
C ARG A 11 8.38 -9.91 4.92
N GLN A 12 7.45 -10.05 5.86
CA GLN A 12 6.01 -9.84 5.60
C GLN A 12 5.70 -8.43 5.06
N ASP A 13 6.54 -7.47 5.45
CA ASP A 13 6.46 -6.04 5.14
C ASP A 13 7.09 -5.63 3.80
N VAL A 14 7.76 -6.54 3.09
CA VAL A 14 8.36 -6.19 1.79
C VAL A 14 7.29 -6.13 0.71
N ILE A 15 7.19 -4.98 0.06
CA ILE A 15 6.37 -4.76 -1.13
C ILE A 15 7.29 -4.66 -2.34
N ASP A 16 7.13 -5.55 -3.32
CA ASP A 16 7.84 -5.51 -4.59
C ASP A 16 7.13 -4.52 -5.53
N THR A 17 7.75 -3.37 -5.74
CA THR A 17 7.19 -2.29 -6.58
C THR A 17 7.63 -2.39 -8.04
N SER A 18 8.42 -3.41 -8.42
CA SER A 18 8.96 -3.52 -9.78
C SER A 18 7.88 -3.70 -10.84
N GLN A 19 6.72 -4.26 -10.46
CA GLN A 19 5.55 -4.45 -11.33
C GLN A 19 4.43 -3.44 -11.06
N ALA A 20 4.58 -2.56 -10.06
CA ALA A 20 3.52 -1.65 -9.65
C ALA A 20 2.99 -0.82 -10.83
N CYS A 21 1.65 -0.72 -10.93
CA CYS A 21 0.94 -0.11 -12.05
C CYS A 21 1.00 1.43 -12.00
N TYR A 22 2.19 2.04 -12.01
CA TYR A 22 2.40 3.49 -12.05
C TYR A 22 2.41 4.05 -13.48
N ASP A 23 2.52 5.38 -13.61
CA ASP A 23 2.74 6.05 -14.90
C ASP A 23 1.74 5.66 -15.99
N GLN A 24 0.47 5.81 -15.65
CA GLN A 24 -0.69 5.43 -16.44
C GLN A 24 -0.83 3.92 -16.67
N GLY A 25 -0.12 3.05 -15.95
CA GLY A 25 -0.15 1.60 -16.19
C GLY A 25 0.33 1.22 -17.60
N GLY A 26 1.05 2.12 -18.28
CA GLY A 26 1.41 2.02 -19.70
C GLY A 26 0.28 2.28 -20.70
N ASN A 27 -0.98 2.49 -20.26
CA ASN A 27 -2.16 2.55 -21.14
C ASN A 27 -3.33 3.42 -20.63
N GLY A 28 -3.11 4.27 -19.62
CA GLY A 28 -4.09 5.25 -19.13
C GLY A 28 -5.07 4.75 -18.08
N LYS A 29 -4.90 3.55 -17.50
CA LYS A 29 -5.96 2.88 -16.74
C LYS A 29 -5.44 1.93 -15.64
N PRO A 30 -6.28 1.58 -14.64
CA PRO A 30 -5.97 0.55 -13.67
C PRO A 30 -5.82 -0.84 -14.30
N SER A 31 -5.08 -1.71 -13.61
CA SER A 31 -4.95 -3.14 -13.91
C SER A 31 -6.00 -3.94 -13.15
N SER A 32 -6.28 -5.17 -13.60
CA SER A 32 -7.08 -6.11 -12.81
C SER A 32 -6.41 -6.36 -11.45
N VAL A 33 -7.20 -6.41 -10.38
CA VAL A 33 -6.69 -6.68 -9.03
C VAL A 33 -5.92 -8.00 -9.00
N GLY A 34 -4.78 -8.02 -8.32
CA GLY A 34 -3.91 -9.19 -8.22
C GLY A 34 -3.02 -9.43 -9.44
N SER A 35 -2.94 -8.47 -10.37
CA SER A 35 -1.97 -8.56 -11.48
C SER A 35 -0.53 -8.41 -11.00
N ASN A 36 -0.33 -7.71 -9.89
CA ASN A 36 0.98 -7.56 -9.25
C ASN A 36 1.23 -8.70 -8.27
N LYS A 37 2.48 -8.83 -7.83
CA LYS A 37 2.83 -9.77 -6.77
C LYS A 37 2.27 -9.31 -5.42
N ASP A 38 1.81 -10.24 -4.61
CA ASP A 38 1.43 -10.01 -3.22
C ASP A 38 2.64 -9.64 -2.34
N ASN A 39 2.36 -8.95 -1.23
CA ASN A 39 3.32 -8.86 -0.13
C ASN A 39 3.27 -10.13 0.74
N GLY A 40 4.12 -10.23 1.77
CA GLY A 40 4.14 -11.42 2.64
C GLY A 40 2.94 -11.59 3.58
N TYR A 41 1.91 -10.73 3.46
CA TYR A 41 0.59 -10.90 4.08
C TYR A 41 -0.48 -11.42 3.11
N GLY A 42 -0.14 -11.67 1.83
CA GLY A 42 -1.10 -12.07 0.81
C GLY A 42 -1.96 -10.91 0.29
N LEU A 43 -1.53 -9.67 0.49
CA LEU A 43 -2.21 -8.48 0.00
C LEU A 43 -1.61 -8.04 -1.33
N TYR A 44 -2.48 -7.76 -2.29
CA TYR A 44 -2.13 -7.33 -3.65
C TYR A 44 -2.31 -5.83 -3.81
N ASP A 45 -1.60 -5.23 -4.76
CA ASP A 45 -1.80 -3.84 -5.21
C ASP A 45 -1.69 -2.78 -4.11
N MET A 46 -1.08 -3.10 -2.96
CA MET A 46 -0.87 -2.18 -1.84
C MET A 46 -0.01 -0.96 -2.19
N VAL A 47 0.66 -1.00 -3.34
CA VAL A 47 1.42 0.08 -3.93
C VAL A 47 0.99 0.19 -5.39
N SER A 48 0.40 1.33 -5.74
CA SER A 48 -0.18 1.66 -7.05
C SER A 48 -1.55 1.05 -7.33
N ASN A 49 -1.91 0.91 -8.61
CA ASN A 49 -3.25 0.60 -9.10
C ASN A 49 -4.26 1.70 -8.73
N ALA A 50 -4.82 1.74 -7.52
CA ALA A 50 -5.80 2.76 -7.14
C ALA A 50 -5.51 3.37 -5.77
N TRP A 51 -5.91 4.63 -5.58
CA TRP A 51 -5.94 5.22 -4.24
C TRP A 51 -6.97 4.50 -3.39
N GLU A 52 -6.55 4.10 -2.20
CA GLU A 52 -7.40 3.39 -1.25
C GLU A 52 -7.80 4.33 -0.12
N TRP A 53 -9.10 4.61 0.00
CA TRP A 53 -9.66 5.42 1.08
C TRP A 53 -9.48 4.75 2.44
N CYS A 54 -9.07 5.54 3.42
CA CYS A 54 -9.04 5.15 4.83
C CYS A 54 -10.17 5.83 5.60
N ALA A 55 -10.55 5.24 6.74
CA ALA A 55 -11.57 5.82 7.61
C ALA A 55 -11.08 7.12 8.27
N ASP A 56 -9.78 7.32 8.44
CA ASP A 56 -9.18 8.45 9.15
C ASP A 56 -9.42 9.79 8.45
N TRP A 57 -9.59 10.84 9.26
CA TRP A 57 -9.41 12.22 8.80
C TRP A 57 -7.91 12.52 8.60
N TYR A 58 -7.58 13.34 7.62
CA TYR A 58 -6.23 13.80 7.37
C TYR A 58 -5.87 14.99 8.29
N ASP A 59 -4.70 14.90 8.90
CA ASP A 59 -4.06 15.94 9.71
C ASP A 59 -2.54 15.71 9.61
N PRO A 60 -1.76 16.68 9.08
CA PRO A 60 -0.30 16.53 8.88
C PRO A 60 0.47 16.29 10.18
N GLU A 61 -0.05 16.78 11.31
CA GLU A 61 0.59 16.77 12.61
C GLU A 61 0.16 15.57 13.46
N TYR A 62 -0.84 14.80 13.02
CA TYR A 62 -1.46 13.73 13.80
C TYR A 62 -0.45 12.73 14.36
N TYR A 63 0.57 12.35 13.58
CA TYR A 63 1.55 11.35 14.03
C TYR A 63 2.41 11.82 15.21
N SER A 64 2.61 13.13 15.39
CA SER A 64 3.34 13.68 16.55
C SER A 64 2.59 13.50 17.88
N GLN A 65 1.26 13.34 17.81
CA GLN A 65 0.35 13.28 18.95
C GLN A 65 -0.47 11.97 19.02
N SER A 66 -0.24 11.05 18.07
CA SER A 66 -1.04 9.84 17.90
C SER A 66 -0.86 8.86 19.06
N PRO A 67 -1.93 8.24 19.59
CA PRO A 67 -1.79 7.17 20.57
C PRO A 67 -1.12 5.96 19.91
N ARG A 68 -0.26 5.26 20.68
CA ARG A 68 0.47 4.09 20.16
C ARG A 68 -0.43 2.91 19.80
N GLN A 69 -1.56 2.77 20.49
CA GLN A 69 -2.45 1.62 20.34
C GLN A 69 -3.75 2.06 19.67
N HIS A 70 -4.08 1.40 18.56
CA HIS A 70 -5.33 1.59 17.80
C HIS A 70 -5.68 3.06 17.53
N PRO A 71 -4.78 3.85 16.91
CA PRO A 71 -5.10 5.22 16.52
C PRO A 71 -6.26 5.21 15.51
N ARG A 72 -7.16 6.19 15.65
CA ARG A 72 -8.38 6.31 14.82
C ARG A 72 -8.41 7.59 13.97
N GLY A 73 -7.27 8.28 13.90
CA GLY A 73 -7.17 9.60 13.31
C GLY A 73 -7.70 10.72 14.22
N PRO A 74 -7.67 11.97 13.72
CA PRO A 74 -8.34 13.11 14.33
C PRO A 74 -9.86 12.91 14.42
N VAL A 75 -10.52 13.63 15.33
CA VAL A 75 -11.98 13.56 15.49
C VAL A 75 -12.73 14.19 14.30
N ASN A 76 -12.13 15.17 13.65
CA ASN A 76 -12.69 15.89 12.49
C ASN A 76 -11.59 16.27 11.50
N GLY A 77 -12.00 16.64 10.29
CA GLY A 77 -11.11 17.13 9.25
C GLY A 77 -11.87 17.48 7.98
N SER A 78 -11.19 18.13 7.04
CA SER A 78 -11.77 18.51 5.74
C SER A 78 -11.55 17.44 4.67
N TYR A 79 -10.59 16.52 4.88
CA TYR A 79 -10.19 15.50 3.92
C TYR A 79 -10.01 14.16 4.61
N ARG A 80 -10.38 13.07 3.92
CA ARG A 80 -10.07 11.70 4.37
C ARG A 80 -8.70 11.27 3.85
N VAL A 81 -8.04 10.38 4.58
CA VAL A 81 -6.76 9.81 4.18
C VAL A 81 -6.96 8.86 2.99
N VAL A 82 -6.01 8.91 2.05
CA VAL A 82 -5.85 7.97 0.94
C VAL A 82 -4.43 7.42 0.95
N ARG A 83 -4.24 6.15 0.57
CA ARG A 83 -2.93 5.51 0.52
C ARG A 83 -2.73 4.70 -0.77
N GLY A 84 -1.53 4.14 -0.92
CA GLY A 84 -1.18 3.21 -2.00
C GLY A 84 -0.61 3.88 -3.26
N GLY A 85 -1.14 5.04 -3.65
CA GLY A 85 -0.85 5.60 -4.98
C GLY A 85 -1.74 4.96 -6.05
N SER A 86 -1.72 5.44 -7.28
CA SER A 86 -2.59 4.94 -8.35
C SER A 86 -1.85 4.80 -9.66
N TRP A 87 -2.56 4.33 -10.70
CA TRP A 87 -2.06 4.42 -12.08
C TRP A 87 -1.70 5.83 -12.50
N TYR A 88 -2.20 6.88 -11.85
CA TYR A 88 -1.81 8.25 -12.17
C TYR A 88 -0.55 8.71 -11.40
N THR A 89 -0.13 7.97 -10.38
CA THR A 89 1.07 8.30 -9.60
C THR A 89 2.32 8.08 -10.45
N LYS A 90 3.21 9.07 -10.46
CA LYS A 90 4.49 8.96 -11.16
C LYS A 90 5.44 8.06 -10.40
N LYS A 91 6.16 7.18 -11.10
CA LYS A 91 7.28 6.48 -10.49
C LYS A 91 8.40 7.50 -10.25
N THR A 92 8.78 7.68 -9.00
CA THR A 92 9.98 8.44 -8.63
C THR A 92 11.14 7.47 -8.53
N ASP A 93 12.26 7.79 -9.18
CA ASP A 93 13.49 7.00 -9.22
C ASP A 93 14.13 6.80 -7.83
#